data_AF-A0A2P4PC16-F1
#
_entry.id   AF-A0A2P4PC16-F1
#
_cell.length_a   1.000
_cell.length_b   1.000
_cell.length_c   1.000
_cell.angle_alpha   90.00
_cell.angle_beta   90.00
_cell.angle_gamma   90.00
#
_symmetry.space_group_name_H-M   'P 1'
#
loop_
_entity.id
_entity.type
_entity.pdbx_description
1 polymer ?
#
loop_
_entity_poly.entity_id
_entity_poly.type
_entity_poly.pdbx_seq_one_letter_code
_entity_poly.pdbx_strand_id
1 'polypeptide(L)'
;MRVFVPSFCLLNNQENSNIYSYVIPQEQCFREFGNIIPSSPISLPFINALTYPYNSNSPCQENNLICYNLIIDALIQGTLSCLQSQKSQWIYMARNFIQSKEDLLRPDWMCWINDHFIIHGFELPENFEWYVGIQNIIDKTHWKDIYYSNLPFKFVYISKGPILRWYVFDPLRYKIILISQDFDLDRILDRLRMIRTVINIYNVLDSIRRNWVQFKINKSTHPLYLTINRDGGTSIEFMGNFVKKSLSTQKMKETFNYDTIRKIYLETSHIKNLVHCIDLEGNLSYPILTKDGSCKIFLHPVGYYYYPKNELEVKSMIKTILQVLKDMHQVNWTHRDIYWGNILRQDNGDWLIIDLELGGPVNEILQFSLWNRWPEQAVIGKPYFACYDIYQVGRLMDELKGTDQCFNNNYSNSFIQFKNLLLESAKDNNFTAEMALRHEWLSEMNE
;
A
#
# COMPACT_ATOMS: atom_id res chain seq x y z
N MET A 1 -4.12 -14.03 36.02
CA MET A 1 -3.30 -15.27 35.95
C MET A 1 -2.32 -15.10 34.81
N ARG A 2 -1.02 -14.96 35.12
CA ARG A 2 0.06 -14.86 34.12
C ARG A 2 0.45 -16.27 33.70
N VAL A 3 0.46 -16.57 32.41
CA VAL A 3 1.10 -17.78 31.87
C VAL A 3 2.47 -17.36 31.34
N PHE A 4 3.52 -17.86 31.99
CA PHE A 4 4.90 -17.72 31.55
C PHE A 4 5.15 -18.67 30.37
N VAL A 5 5.70 -18.15 29.27
CA VAL A 5 6.28 -18.97 28.19
C VAL A 5 7.77 -19.09 28.49
N PRO A 6 8.32 -20.31 28.67
CA PRO A 6 9.75 -20.49 28.93
C PRO A 6 10.57 -20.13 27.70
N SER A 7 11.59 -19.31 27.90
CA SER A 7 12.69 -19.09 26.98
C SER A 7 13.41 -20.40 26.66
N PHE A 8 13.36 -20.85 25.41
CA PHE A 8 14.17 -21.98 24.95
C PHE A 8 15.61 -21.53 24.71
N CYS A 9 16.47 -21.73 25.72
CA CYS A 9 17.90 -21.93 25.50
C CYS A 9 18.11 -23.38 25.05
N LEU A 10 18.68 -23.55 23.87
CA LEU A 10 19.22 -24.82 23.39
C LEU A 10 20.48 -25.14 24.20
N LEU A 11 20.42 -26.15 25.07
CA LEU A 11 21.61 -26.82 25.59
C LEU A 11 21.39 -28.33 25.65
N ASN A 12 22.25 -29.02 24.90
CA ASN A 12 22.79 -30.37 25.03
C ASN A 12 21.90 -31.55 25.43
N ASN A 13 21.93 -32.55 24.54
CA ASN A 13 22.05 -33.99 24.80
C ASN A 13 21.53 -34.49 26.15
N GLN A 14 20.38 -35.15 26.13
CA GLN A 14 20.24 -36.52 26.65
C GLN A 14 18.89 -37.12 26.22
N GLU A 15 18.95 -38.39 25.87
CA GLU A 15 17.83 -39.23 25.45
C GLU A 15 16.67 -39.16 26.46
N ASN A 16 15.47 -38.81 25.97
CA ASN A 16 14.24 -39.01 26.71
C ASN A 16 13.22 -39.67 25.77
N SER A 17 13.05 -40.97 25.95
CA SER A 17 12.32 -41.91 25.10
C SER A 17 10.78 -41.82 25.20
N ASN A 18 10.21 -40.78 25.82
CA ASN A 18 8.77 -40.65 26.00
C ASN A 18 8.08 -39.64 25.05
N ILE A 19 8.78 -39.13 24.03
CA ILE A 19 8.18 -38.32 22.95
C ILE A 19 7.80 -39.19 21.72
N TYR A 20 8.28 -40.44 21.66
CA TYR A 20 7.99 -41.35 20.54
C TYR A 20 6.61 -42.03 20.60
N SER A 21 5.84 -41.89 21.68
CA SER A 21 4.52 -42.54 21.82
C SER A 21 3.35 -41.77 21.21
N TYR A 22 3.54 -40.53 20.78
CA TYR A 22 2.49 -39.72 20.11
C TYR A 22 2.60 -39.68 18.59
N VAL A 23 3.56 -40.40 18.00
CA VAL A 23 3.79 -40.43 16.53
C VAL A 23 3.34 -41.77 15.90
N ILE A 24 2.97 -42.78 16.68
CA ILE A 24 2.65 -44.14 16.19
C ILE A 24 1.16 -44.54 16.34
N PRO A 25 0.17 -43.67 16.05
CA PRO A 25 -1.11 -44.23 15.57
C PRO A 25 -1.61 -43.69 14.22
N GLN A 26 -0.89 -42.81 13.52
CA GLN A 26 -1.40 -42.30 12.23
C GLN A 26 -1.09 -43.19 11.02
N GLU A 27 -0.18 -44.18 11.15
CA GLU A 27 0.09 -45.14 10.07
C GLU A 27 -0.94 -46.30 9.99
N GLN A 28 -1.77 -46.51 11.02
CA GLN A 28 -2.85 -47.51 10.98
C GLN A 28 -4.18 -46.98 10.41
N CYS A 29 -4.43 -45.67 10.44
CA CYS A 29 -5.66 -45.10 9.85
C CYS A 29 -5.68 -45.13 8.31
N PHE A 30 -4.56 -45.38 7.63
CA PHE A 30 -4.49 -45.44 6.17
C PHE A 30 -4.78 -46.84 5.57
N ARG A 31 -4.95 -47.89 6.40
CA ARG A 31 -5.22 -49.25 5.90
C ARG A 31 -6.67 -49.71 5.98
N GLU A 32 -7.56 -48.96 6.65
CA GLU A 32 -8.96 -49.39 6.84
C GLU A 32 -10.00 -48.67 5.97
N PHE A 33 -9.61 -47.75 5.10
CA PHE A 33 -10.51 -47.17 4.10
C PHE A 33 -10.46 -47.93 2.77
N GLY A 34 -10.88 -49.20 2.82
CA GLY A 34 -11.35 -49.91 1.65
C GLY A 34 -12.73 -49.38 1.24
N ASN A 35 -12.87 -48.95 -0.02
CA ASN A 35 -14.12 -48.55 -0.69
C ASN A 35 -14.73 -47.20 -0.27
N ILE A 36 -14.08 -46.10 -0.67
CA ILE A 36 -14.78 -44.85 -0.99
C ILE A 36 -14.46 -44.52 -2.46
N ILE A 37 -15.51 -44.43 -3.28
CA ILE A 37 -15.47 -43.92 -4.65
C ILE A 37 -14.78 -42.55 -4.63
N PRO A 38 -13.78 -42.28 -5.49
CA PRO A 38 -12.96 -41.08 -5.35
C PRO A 38 -13.80 -39.84 -5.64
N SER A 39 -14.24 -39.16 -4.59
CA SER A 39 -14.36 -37.70 -4.67
C SER A 39 -12.95 -37.18 -4.90
N SER A 40 -12.81 -36.34 -5.92
CA SER A 40 -11.61 -35.68 -6.44
C SER A 40 -10.41 -35.69 -5.48
N PRO A 41 -9.22 -36.17 -5.89
CA PRO A 41 -8.07 -36.20 -5.00
C PRO A 41 -7.81 -34.80 -4.47
N ILE A 42 -7.82 -34.65 -3.14
CA ILE A 42 -7.33 -33.44 -2.48
C ILE A 42 -5.87 -33.33 -2.86
N SER A 43 -5.56 -32.55 -3.91
CA SER A 43 -4.18 -32.26 -4.25
C SER A 43 -3.64 -31.36 -3.14
N LEU A 44 -2.88 -31.94 -2.22
CA LEU A 44 -2.12 -31.17 -1.24
C LEU A 44 -0.88 -30.64 -1.97
N PRO A 45 -0.81 -29.34 -2.31
CA PRO A 45 0.21 -28.83 -3.23
C PRO A 45 1.64 -29.05 -2.71
N PHE A 46 1.81 -29.13 -1.39
CA PHE A 46 3.11 -29.37 -0.73
C PHE A 46 3.59 -30.83 -0.83
N ILE A 47 2.72 -31.83 -1.07
CA ILE A 47 3.14 -33.24 -1.18
C ILE A 47 4.09 -33.42 -2.35
N ASN A 48 3.82 -32.76 -3.48
CA ASN A 48 4.71 -32.78 -4.64
C ASN A 48 6.07 -32.16 -4.32
N ALA A 49 6.13 -31.16 -3.45
CA ALA A 49 7.39 -30.56 -3.02
C ALA A 49 8.15 -31.39 -2.00
N LEU A 50 7.51 -32.31 -1.27
CA LEU A 50 8.24 -33.27 -0.42
C LEU A 50 9.02 -34.29 -1.25
N THR A 51 8.49 -34.66 -2.41
CA THR A 51 9.03 -35.74 -3.25
C THR A 51 9.71 -35.24 -4.53
N TYR A 52 9.65 -33.94 -4.84
CA TYR A 52 10.27 -33.38 -6.04
C TYR A 52 11.77 -33.71 -6.07
N PRO A 53 12.23 -34.56 -7.00
CA PRO A 53 13.63 -34.95 -7.07
C PRO A 53 14.42 -33.80 -7.69
N TYR A 54 15.32 -33.22 -6.90
CA TYR A 54 16.25 -32.25 -7.44
C TYR A 54 17.50 -32.98 -7.95
N ASN A 55 17.71 -32.95 -9.28
CA ASN A 55 18.95 -33.39 -9.92
C ASN A 55 19.80 -32.14 -10.20
N SER A 56 20.79 -31.88 -9.36
CA SER A 56 21.69 -30.73 -9.37
C SER A 56 22.64 -30.62 -10.58
N ASN A 57 22.40 -31.36 -11.66
CA ASN A 57 23.31 -31.44 -12.82
C ASN A 57 23.09 -30.32 -13.86
N SER A 58 22.29 -29.29 -13.57
CA SER A 58 22.17 -28.12 -14.45
C SER A 58 23.32 -27.14 -14.16
N PRO A 59 24.23 -26.87 -15.13
CA PRO A 59 25.27 -25.85 -14.98
C PRO A 59 24.70 -24.42 -14.99
N CYS A 60 23.41 -24.24 -15.29
CA CYS A 60 22.73 -22.95 -15.27
C CYS A 60 22.13 -22.66 -13.89
N GLN A 61 22.67 -21.67 -13.18
CA GLN A 61 22.22 -21.23 -11.85
C GLN A 61 20.78 -20.69 -11.85
N GLU A 62 20.33 -20.07 -12.95
CA GLU A 62 18.96 -19.56 -13.08
C GLU A 62 17.91 -20.68 -13.06
N ASN A 63 18.18 -21.80 -13.73
CA ASN A 63 17.30 -22.97 -13.71
C ASN A 63 17.17 -23.56 -12.29
N ASN A 64 18.26 -23.53 -11.52
CA ASN A 64 18.27 -24.02 -10.15
C ASN A 64 17.45 -23.13 -9.22
N LEU A 65 17.57 -21.80 -9.36
CA LEU A 65 16.77 -20.84 -8.60
C LEU A 65 15.27 -21.03 -8.88
N ILE A 66 14.86 -21.17 -10.14
CA ILE A 66 13.46 -21.41 -10.52
C ILE A 66 12.91 -22.69 -9.86
N CYS A 67 13.69 -23.77 -9.81
CA CYS A 67 13.29 -25.01 -9.13
C CYS A 67 13.08 -24.81 -7.62
N TYR A 68 13.99 -24.09 -6.95
CA TYR A 68 13.83 -23.80 -5.53
C TYR A 68 12.65 -22.87 -5.24
N ASN A 69 12.35 -21.92 -6.13
CA ASN A 69 11.18 -21.05 -6.00
C ASN A 69 9.87 -21.87 -6.00
N LEU A 70 9.77 -22.89 -6.86
CA LEU A 70 8.63 -23.81 -6.88
C LEU A 70 8.51 -24.62 -5.58
N ILE A 71 9.64 -25.10 -5.04
CA ILE A 71 9.66 -25.82 -3.77
C ILE A 71 9.23 -24.88 -2.63
N ILE A 72 9.77 -23.66 -2.57
CA ILE A 72 9.42 -22.65 -1.58
C ILE A 72 7.93 -22.29 -1.67
N ASP A 73 7.40 -22.05 -2.87
CA ASP A 73 5.98 -21.77 -3.06
C ASP A 73 5.11 -22.92 -2.56
N ALA A 74 5.45 -24.16 -2.90
CA ALA A 74 4.70 -25.31 -2.44
C ALA A 74 4.78 -25.49 -0.91
N LEU A 75 5.95 -25.27 -0.28
CA LEU A 75 6.12 -25.43 1.16
C LEU A 75 5.51 -24.28 1.97
N ILE A 76 5.60 -23.03 1.50
CA ILE A 76 5.09 -21.85 2.19
C ILE A 76 3.65 -21.57 1.74
N GLN A 77 3.45 -21.18 0.48
CA GLN A 77 2.13 -20.83 -0.05
C GLN A 77 1.18 -22.03 -0.05
N GLY A 78 1.66 -23.23 -0.40
CA GLY A 78 0.83 -24.44 -0.35
C GLY A 78 0.33 -24.74 1.07
N THR A 79 1.22 -24.69 2.07
CA THR A 79 0.85 -24.89 3.47
C THR A 79 -0.13 -23.83 3.96
N LEU A 80 0.15 -22.53 3.74
CA LEU A 80 -0.74 -21.43 4.15
C LEU A 80 -2.11 -21.50 3.45
N SER A 81 -2.16 -21.93 2.19
CA SER A 81 -3.41 -22.14 1.45
C SER A 81 -4.23 -23.27 2.03
N CYS A 82 -3.60 -24.38 2.42
CA CYS A 82 -4.29 -25.52 3.04
C CYS A 82 -4.86 -25.21 4.43
N LEU A 83 -4.21 -24.34 5.19
CA LEU A 83 -4.66 -23.95 6.52
C LEU A 83 -5.84 -22.96 6.50
N GLN A 84 -6.05 -22.27 5.38
CA GLN A 84 -7.21 -21.38 5.24
C GLN A 84 -8.46 -22.17 4.89
N SER A 85 -9.55 -21.91 5.60
CA SER A 85 -10.85 -22.49 5.26
C SER A 85 -11.35 -21.93 3.93
N GLN A 86 -12.00 -22.76 3.10
CA GLN A 86 -12.62 -22.31 1.84
C GLN A 86 -13.65 -21.18 2.03
N LYS A 87 -14.22 -21.04 3.23
CA LYS A 87 -15.25 -20.03 3.55
C LYS A 87 -14.69 -18.70 4.05
N SER A 88 -13.39 -18.62 4.35
CA SER A 88 -12.73 -17.40 4.86
C SER A 88 -11.27 -17.38 4.40
N GLN A 89 -11.06 -16.83 3.20
CA GLN A 89 -9.73 -16.49 2.71
C GLN A 89 -9.36 -15.11 3.24
N TRP A 90 -8.32 -15.05 4.05
CA TRP A 90 -7.85 -13.81 4.69
C TRP A 90 -6.35 -13.61 4.53
N ILE A 91 -5.64 -14.59 3.95
CA ILE A 91 -4.25 -14.46 3.52
C ILE A 91 -4.22 -14.42 2.00
N TYR A 92 -3.62 -13.36 1.46
CA TYR A 92 -3.35 -13.21 0.04
C TYR A 92 -1.85 -13.36 -0.17
N MET A 93 -1.43 -14.06 -1.22
CA MET A 93 -0.01 -14.31 -1.52
C MET A 93 0.25 -14.04 -2.99
N ALA A 94 1.40 -13.45 -3.29
CA ALA A 94 1.82 -13.19 -4.66
C ALA A 94 3.34 -13.32 -4.79
N ARG A 95 3.76 -13.73 -5.98
CA ARG A 95 5.15 -13.72 -6.42
C ARG A 95 5.38 -12.54 -7.36
N ASN A 96 6.51 -11.87 -7.18
CA ASN A 96 6.95 -10.84 -8.09
C ASN A 96 7.71 -11.47 -9.26
N PHE A 97 7.33 -11.13 -10.48
CA PHE A 97 8.02 -11.56 -11.69
C PHE A 97 8.63 -10.31 -12.32
N ILE A 98 9.96 -10.26 -12.39
CA ILE A 98 10.67 -9.08 -12.88
C ILE A 98 10.45 -8.95 -14.40
N GLN A 99 9.64 -7.97 -14.79
CA GLN A 99 9.38 -7.63 -16.20
C GLN A 99 9.75 -6.17 -16.50
N SER A 100 9.90 -5.35 -15.45
CA SER A 100 10.20 -3.93 -15.52
C SER A 100 11.17 -3.52 -14.41
N LYS A 101 11.74 -2.32 -14.51
CA LYS A 101 12.56 -1.74 -13.44
C LYS A 101 11.77 -1.55 -12.15
N GLU A 102 10.47 -1.28 -12.25
CA GLU A 102 9.58 -1.13 -11.09
C GLU A 102 9.52 -2.41 -10.24
N ASP A 103 9.57 -3.58 -10.88
CA ASP A 103 9.49 -4.87 -10.19
C ASP A 103 10.73 -5.11 -9.32
N LEU A 104 11.87 -4.50 -9.63
CA LEU A 104 13.07 -4.57 -8.78
C LEU A 104 12.86 -3.93 -7.41
N LEU A 105 11.88 -3.04 -7.28
CA LEU A 105 11.52 -2.38 -6.02
C LEU A 105 10.61 -3.22 -5.14
N ARG A 106 10.21 -4.42 -5.58
CA ARG A 106 9.31 -5.32 -4.84
C ARG A 106 10.06 -6.54 -4.30
N PRO A 107 9.63 -7.12 -3.17
CA PRO A 107 10.14 -8.42 -2.72
C PRO A 107 9.76 -9.55 -3.69
N ASP A 108 10.52 -10.64 -3.68
CA ASP A 108 10.31 -11.77 -4.60
C ASP A 108 9.01 -12.51 -4.27
N TRP A 109 8.71 -12.64 -2.97
CA TRP A 109 7.50 -13.26 -2.48
C TRP A 109 6.83 -12.37 -1.44
N MET A 110 5.51 -12.25 -1.52
CA MET A 110 4.74 -11.31 -0.71
C MET A 110 3.48 -11.97 -0.18
N CYS A 111 3.09 -11.61 1.04
CA CYS A 111 1.90 -12.12 1.69
C CYS A 111 1.24 -11.07 2.56
N TRP A 112 -0.07 -10.94 2.39
CA TRP A 112 -0.92 -9.97 3.06
C TRP A 112 -1.98 -10.65 3.92
N ILE A 113 -2.36 -9.98 5.01
CA ILE A 113 -3.51 -10.33 5.84
C ILE A 113 -4.41 -9.11 5.95
N ASN A 114 -5.67 -9.23 5.55
CA ASN A 114 -6.60 -8.10 5.50
C ASN A 114 -5.95 -6.87 4.83
N ASP A 115 -5.33 -7.05 3.67
CA ASP A 115 -4.61 -6.02 2.91
C ASP A 115 -3.31 -5.48 3.56
N HIS A 116 -2.89 -5.99 4.71
CA HIS A 116 -1.64 -5.56 5.36
C HIS A 116 -0.49 -6.49 4.99
N PHE A 117 0.65 -5.92 4.66
CA PHE A 117 1.79 -6.68 4.14
C PHE A 117 2.62 -7.35 5.25
N ILE A 118 2.26 -8.58 5.65
CA ILE A 118 2.76 -9.22 6.88
C ILE A 118 3.94 -10.18 6.68
N ILE A 119 4.14 -10.74 5.48
CA ILE A 119 5.32 -11.59 5.20
C ILE A 119 5.93 -11.22 3.86
N HIS A 120 7.26 -11.24 3.79
CA HIS A 120 7.96 -11.19 2.50
C HIS A 120 9.25 -11.98 2.47
N GLY A 121 9.61 -12.42 1.28
CA GLY A 121 10.74 -13.27 1.00
C GLY A 121 11.68 -12.66 -0.01
N PHE A 122 12.96 -12.99 0.14
CA PHE A 122 14.00 -12.73 -0.85
C PHE A 122 14.74 -14.00 -1.20
N GLU A 123 14.97 -14.19 -2.50
CA GLU A 123 15.54 -15.41 -3.05
C GLU A 123 16.81 -15.05 -3.81
N LEU A 124 17.95 -15.47 -3.27
CA LEU A 124 19.26 -15.11 -3.78
C LEU A 124 19.92 -16.30 -4.48
N PRO A 125 20.77 -16.03 -5.49
CA PRO A 125 21.69 -17.03 -6.02
C PRO A 125 22.68 -17.51 -4.93
N GLU A 126 23.15 -18.76 -5.05
CA GLU A 126 23.96 -19.43 -4.01
C GLU A 126 25.27 -18.71 -3.64
N ASN A 127 25.85 -17.99 -4.59
CA ASN A 127 27.09 -17.25 -4.44
C ASN A 127 26.94 -15.90 -3.72
N PHE A 128 25.72 -15.46 -3.38
CA PHE A 128 25.52 -14.19 -2.69
C PHE A 128 25.73 -14.32 -1.17
N GLU A 129 26.02 -13.20 -0.53
CA GLU A 129 26.17 -13.12 0.91
C GLU A 129 24.83 -12.83 1.60
N TRP A 130 24.62 -13.38 2.81
CA TRP A 130 23.37 -13.22 3.56
C TRP A 130 23.03 -11.75 3.85
N TYR A 131 24.04 -10.90 4.05
CA TYR A 131 23.82 -9.48 4.34
C TYR A 131 23.11 -8.76 3.19
N VAL A 132 23.27 -9.23 1.94
CA VAL A 132 22.58 -8.66 0.77
C VAL A 132 21.07 -8.86 0.90
N GLY A 133 20.65 -10.07 1.30
CA GLY A 133 19.23 -10.38 1.55
C GLY A 133 18.67 -9.60 2.74
N ILE A 134 19.47 -9.42 3.80
CA ILE A 134 19.07 -8.62 4.97
C ILE A 134 18.85 -7.16 4.57
N GLN A 135 19.77 -6.57 3.80
CA GLN A 135 19.63 -5.19 3.32
C GLN A 135 18.40 -5.03 2.44
N ASN A 136 18.20 -5.94 1.48
CA ASN A 136 17.02 -5.98 0.63
C ASN A 136 15.70 -6.05 1.43
N ILE A 137 15.66 -6.84 2.50
CA ILE A 137 14.51 -6.89 3.39
C ILE A 137 14.27 -5.53 4.05
N ILE A 138 15.31 -4.92 4.62
CA ILE A 138 15.19 -3.62 5.30
C ILE A 138 14.66 -2.57 4.32
N ASP A 139 15.28 -2.47 3.14
CA ASP A 139 14.94 -1.47 2.12
C ASP A 139 13.48 -1.60 1.66
N LYS A 140 13.02 -2.83 1.38
CA LYS A 140 11.67 -3.09 0.85
C LYS A 140 10.59 -3.26 1.93
N THR A 141 10.96 -3.19 3.22
CA THR A 141 9.98 -3.21 4.32
C THR A 141 9.26 -1.87 4.45
N HIS A 142 9.91 -0.74 4.17
CA HIS A 142 9.30 0.61 4.27
C HIS A 142 8.44 0.81 5.54
N TRP A 143 8.97 0.45 6.71
CA TRP A 143 8.19 0.46 7.94
C TRP A 143 7.68 1.87 8.30
N LYS A 144 6.37 2.09 8.13
CA LYS A 144 5.64 3.32 8.44
C LYS A 144 4.23 2.98 8.94
N ASP A 145 3.67 3.82 9.82
CA ASP A 145 2.32 3.65 10.38
C ASP A 145 1.27 3.47 9.29
N ILE A 146 1.41 4.18 8.18
CA ILE A 146 0.51 4.13 7.02
C ILE A 146 0.42 2.73 6.37
N TYR A 147 1.41 1.87 6.55
CA TYR A 147 1.42 0.51 6.00
C TYR A 147 1.22 -0.56 7.09
N TYR A 148 1.73 -0.31 8.30
CA TYR A 148 1.84 -1.34 9.34
C TYR A 148 1.06 -1.04 10.62
N SER A 149 0.50 0.16 10.80
CA SER A 149 -0.10 0.59 12.07
C SER A 149 0.82 0.22 13.26
N ASN A 150 0.28 -0.39 14.33
CA ASN A 150 1.03 -0.79 15.52
C ASN A 150 1.42 -2.27 15.50
N LEU A 151 1.66 -2.87 14.33
CA LEU A 151 2.13 -4.25 14.28
C LEU A 151 3.46 -4.40 15.05
N PRO A 152 3.60 -5.41 15.92
CA PRO A 152 4.78 -5.53 16.76
C PRO A 152 6.02 -6.00 15.99
N PHE A 153 5.81 -6.72 14.90
CA PHE A 153 6.87 -7.26 14.04
C PHE A 153 6.28 -7.78 12.72
N LYS A 154 7.17 -8.17 11.80
CA LYS A 154 6.85 -8.84 10.54
C LYS A 154 7.73 -10.07 10.34
N PHE A 155 7.18 -11.17 9.81
CA PHE A 155 8.00 -12.32 9.41
C PHE A 155 8.63 -12.08 8.05
N VAL A 156 9.85 -12.55 7.88
CA VAL A 156 10.57 -12.47 6.60
C VAL A 156 11.38 -13.73 6.41
N TYR A 157 11.66 -14.11 5.16
CA TYR A 157 12.63 -15.17 4.88
C TYR A 157 13.66 -14.72 3.86
N ILE A 158 14.84 -15.33 3.92
CA ILE A 158 15.84 -15.25 2.87
C ILE A 158 16.15 -16.68 2.45
N SER A 159 16.14 -16.96 1.16
CA SER A 159 16.73 -18.18 0.61
C SER A 159 17.98 -17.84 -0.19
N LYS A 160 18.92 -18.78 -0.21
CA LYS A 160 20.13 -18.76 -0.99
C LYS A 160 20.37 -20.15 -1.56
N GLY A 161 20.08 -20.33 -2.86
CA GLY A 161 20.02 -21.67 -3.45
C GLY A 161 19.11 -22.60 -2.64
N PRO A 162 19.59 -23.78 -2.19
CA PRO A 162 18.78 -24.70 -1.38
C PRO A 162 18.57 -24.23 0.06
N ILE A 163 19.31 -23.26 0.58
CA ILE A 163 19.26 -22.94 2.01
C ILE A 163 18.27 -21.81 2.28
N LEU A 164 17.32 -22.02 3.18
CA LEU A 164 16.35 -21.00 3.61
C LEU A 164 16.46 -20.72 5.12
N ARG A 165 16.35 -19.43 5.48
CA ARG A 165 16.29 -18.94 6.87
C ARG A 165 15.09 -18.02 7.10
N TRP A 166 14.44 -18.19 8.24
CA TRP A 166 13.39 -17.30 8.71
C TRP A 166 13.92 -16.27 9.70
N TYR A 167 13.43 -15.05 9.55
CA TYR A 167 13.72 -13.95 10.43
C TYR A 167 12.45 -13.21 10.83
N VAL A 168 12.60 -12.33 11.81
CA VAL A 168 11.60 -11.35 12.20
C VAL A 168 12.20 -9.96 12.07
N PHE A 169 11.47 -9.05 11.44
CA PHE A 169 11.76 -7.62 11.48
C PHE A 169 11.17 -7.00 12.74
N ASP A 170 12.04 -6.51 13.63
CA ASP A 170 11.71 -5.75 14.83
C ASP A 170 11.69 -4.26 14.48
N PRO A 171 10.52 -3.61 14.42
CA PRO A 171 10.39 -2.21 14.06
C PRO A 171 10.90 -1.24 15.14
N LEU A 172 10.88 -1.65 16.43
CA LEU A 172 11.32 -0.80 17.53
C LEU A 172 12.84 -0.64 17.52
N ARG A 173 13.55 -1.72 17.19
CA ARG A 173 15.02 -1.72 17.10
C ARG A 173 15.52 -1.47 15.68
N TYR A 174 14.62 -1.51 14.70
CA TYR A 174 14.92 -1.50 13.27
C TYR A 174 15.94 -2.57 12.90
N LYS A 175 15.69 -3.82 13.32
CA LYS A 175 16.62 -4.95 13.18
C LYS A 175 15.95 -6.21 12.64
N ILE A 176 16.72 -6.99 11.91
CA ILE A 176 16.36 -8.35 11.48
C ILE A 176 16.94 -9.34 12.49
N ILE A 177 16.09 -10.22 13.02
CA ILE A 177 16.44 -11.22 14.04
C ILE A 177 16.23 -12.61 13.45
N LEU A 178 17.28 -13.43 13.39
CA LEU A 178 17.19 -14.82 12.95
C LEU A 178 16.36 -15.63 13.95
N ILE A 179 15.32 -16.32 13.47
CA ILE A 179 14.41 -17.12 14.31
C ILE A 179 14.40 -18.60 13.95
N SER A 180 15.18 -19.03 12.97
CA SER A 180 15.30 -20.44 12.58
C SER A 180 16.75 -20.88 12.42
N GLN A 181 16.92 -22.20 12.41
CA GLN A 181 18.08 -22.85 11.80
C GLN A 181 18.05 -22.71 10.26
N ASP A 182 19.10 -23.22 9.63
CA ASP A 182 19.17 -23.39 8.18
C ASP A 182 18.28 -24.56 7.76
N PHE A 183 17.39 -24.33 6.80
CA PHE A 183 16.62 -25.38 6.14
C PHE A 183 17.26 -25.68 4.80
N ASP A 184 17.83 -26.88 4.66
CA ASP A 184 18.33 -27.38 3.38
C ASP A 184 17.17 -27.98 2.58
N LEU A 185 16.74 -27.27 1.54
CA LEU A 185 15.64 -27.66 0.68
C LEU A 185 15.95 -28.92 -0.14
N ASP A 186 17.16 -29.45 -0.18
CA ASP A 186 17.42 -30.76 -0.79
C ASP A 186 17.10 -31.92 0.17
N ARG A 187 16.91 -31.64 1.46
CA ARG A 187 16.63 -32.63 2.49
C ARG A 187 15.15 -32.68 2.84
N ILE A 188 14.54 -33.85 2.64
CA ILE A 188 13.12 -34.07 2.95
C ILE A 188 12.76 -33.74 4.41
N LEU A 189 13.66 -34.03 5.36
CA LEU A 189 13.48 -33.72 6.78
C LEU A 189 13.39 -32.21 7.03
N ASP A 190 14.20 -31.41 6.34
CA ASP A 190 14.16 -29.96 6.49
C ASP A 190 12.96 -29.36 5.74
N ARG A 191 12.49 -29.97 4.63
CA ARG A 191 11.19 -29.64 4.02
C ARG A 191 10.02 -29.89 4.98
N LEU A 192 10.02 -31.02 5.71
CA LEU A 192 8.99 -31.30 6.73
C LEU A 192 9.05 -30.31 7.90
N ARG A 193 10.26 -29.96 8.35
CA ARG A 193 10.45 -28.93 9.38
C ARG A 193 9.99 -27.54 8.90
N MET A 194 10.16 -27.23 7.61
CA MET A 194 9.63 -26.01 7.01
C MET A 194 8.12 -25.94 7.12
N ILE A 195 7.41 -27.02 6.76
CA ILE A 195 5.94 -27.10 6.88
C ILE A 195 5.53 -26.84 8.33
N ARG A 196 6.20 -27.49 9.29
CA ARG A 196 5.96 -27.24 10.73
C ARG A 196 6.19 -25.78 11.11
N THR A 197 7.25 -25.15 10.62
CA THR A 197 7.54 -23.73 10.87
C THR A 197 6.44 -22.83 10.29
N VAL A 198 5.98 -23.10 9.06
CA VAL A 198 4.91 -22.33 8.41
C VAL A 198 3.58 -22.49 9.15
N ILE A 199 3.26 -23.68 9.67
CA ILE A 199 2.09 -23.90 10.55
C ILE A 199 2.19 -23.04 11.82
N ASN A 200 3.37 -22.98 12.45
CA ASN A 200 3.57 -22.14 13.63
C ASN A 200 3.42 -20.65 13.30
N ILE A 201 3.99 -20.19 12.18
CA ILE A 201 3.81 -18.83 11.68
C ILE A 201 2.32 -18.55 11.47
N TYR A 202 1.59 -19.43 10.78
CA TYR A 202 0.14 -19.31 10.58
C TYR A 202 -0.62 -19.13 11.90
N ASN A 203 -0.30 -19.89 12.94
CA ASN A 203 -0.95 -19.75 14.25
C ASN A 203 -0.70 -18.36 14.87
N VAL A 204 0.50 -17.79 14.70
CA VAL A 204 0.80 -16.42 15.11
C VAL A 204 -0.01 -15.42 14.28
N LEU A 205 -0.06 -15.60 12.96
CA LEU A 205 -0.83 -14.75 12.05
C LEU A 205 -2.33 -14.76 12.40
N ASP A 206 -2.90 -15.93 12.68
CA ASP A 206 -4.29 -16.06 13.10
C ASP A 206 -4.55 -15.38 14.45
N SER A 207 -3.59 -15.44 15.38
CA SER A 207 -3.67 -14.69 16.64
C SER A 207 -3.67 -13.18 16.42
N ILE A 208 -2.79 -12.66 15.55
CA ILE A 208 -2.74 -11.23 15.17
C ILE A 208 -4.08 -10.83 14.55
N ARG A 209 -4.59 -11.62 13.60
CA ARG A 209 -5.87 -11.38 12.93
C ARG A 209 -7.04 -11.35 13.90
N ARG A 210 -7.12 -12.29 14.85
CA ARG A 210 -8.19 -12.33 15.85
C ARG A 210 -8.15 -11.14 16.81
N ASN A 211 -6.97 -10.58 17.05
CA ASN A 211 -6.75 -9.42 17.91
C ASN A 211 -6.54 -8.12 17.13
N TRP A 212 -6.93 -8.08 15.85
CA TRP A 212 -6.56 -6.99 14.93
C TRP A 212 -6.91 -5.59 15.43
N VAL A 213 -8.04 -5.45 16.15
CA VAL A 213 -8.50 -4.18 16.73
C VAL A 213 -7.47 -3.56 17.68
N GLN A 214 -6.69 -4.37 18.40
CA GLN A 214 -5.65 -3.90 19.32
C GLN A 214 -4.43 -3.29 18.60
N PHE A 215 -4.23 -3.68 17.33
CA PHE A 215 -3.09 -3.21 16.52
C PHE A 215 -3.47 -2.06 15.57
N LYS A 216 -4.76 -1.75 15.40
CA LYS A 216 -5.20 -0.65 14.54
C LYS A 216 -4.90 0.71 15.18
N ILE A 217 -4.33 1.61 14.38
CA ILE A 217 -4.42 3.06 14.60
C ILE A 217 -5.71 3.55 13.90
N ASN A 218 -6.31 4.65 14.36
CA ASN A 218 -7.41 5.36 13.68
C ASN A 218 -7.01 5.97 12.31
N LYS A 219 -5.94 5.51 11.65
CA LYS A 219 -5.45 5.96 10.34
C LYS A 219 -5.83 4.92 9.27
N SER A 220 -6.12 5.35 8.04
CA SER A 220 -6.26 4.42 6.92
C SER A 220 -4.91 3.76 6.63
N THR A 221 -4.89 2.43 6.54
CA THR A 221 -3.70 1.69 6.13
C THR A 221 -3.76 1.34 4.65
N HIS A 222 -2.62 1.50 3.98
CA HIS A 222 -2.49 1.23 2.55
C HIS A 222 -1.83 -0.12 2.32
N PRO A 223 -2.29 -0.91 1.33
CA PRO A 223 -1.70 -2.21 1.06
C PRO A 223 -0.43 -2.08 0.23
N LEU A 224 0.73 -2.15 0.90
CA LEU A 224 2.04 -2.05 0.26
C LEU A 224 2.21 -3.15 -0.81
N TYR A 225 2.59 -2.78 -2.03
CA TYR A 225 2.79 -3.64 -3.22
C TYR A 225 1.57 -4.42 -3.73
N LEU A 226 0.38 -4.17 -3.19
CA LEU A 226 -0.85 -4.73 -3.71
C LEU A 226 -1.47 -3.77 -4.74
N THR A 227 -1.85 -4.30 -5.90
CA THR A 227 -2.54 -3.52 -6.92
C THR A 227 -4.01 -3.36 -6.54
N ILE A 228 -4.44 -2.11 -6.32
CA ILE A 228 -5.83 -1.74 -6.10
C ILE A 228 -6.41 -1.28 -7.43
N ASN A 229 -7.33 -2.06 -8.00
CA ASN A 229 -8.08 -1.63 -9.18
C ASN A 229 -9.23 -0.71 -8.75
N ARG A 230 -9.35 0.43 -9.42
CA ARG A 230 -10.42 1.41 -9.27
C ARG A 230 -11.27 1.43 -10.54
N ASP A 231 -12.50 1.91 -10.41
CA ASP A 231 -13.43 2.00 -11.53
C ASP A 231 -12.86 2.82 -12.70
N GLY A 232 -13.29 2.48 -13.91
CA GLY A 232 -12.89 3.20 -15.12
C GLY A 232 -11.43 2.97 -15.55
N GLY A 233 -10.81 1.85 -15.16
CA GLY A 233 -9.50 1.44 -15.67
C GLY A 233 -8.32 2.19 -15.03
N THR A 234 -8.46 2.62 -13.79
CA THR A 234 -7.33 3.16 -12.99
C THR A 234 -6.85 2.09 -12.02
N SER A 235 -5.54 1.95 -11.83
CA SER A 235 -4.98 1.12 -10.76
C SER A 235 -3.96 1.89 -9.93
N ILE A 236 -3.91 1.56 -8.64
CA ILE A 236 -3.04 2.19 -7.65
C ILE A 236 -2.22 1.11 -6.97
N GLU A 237 -0.92 1.33 -6.85
CA GLU A 237 0.01 0.47 -6.13
C GLU A 237 0.90 1.33 -5.23
N PHE A 238 0.94 1.01 -3.94
CA PHE A 238 1.82 1.71 -2.99
C PHE A 238 3.20 1.06 -3.00
N MET A 239 4.24 1.85 -3.25
CA MET A 239 5.63 1.41 -3.43
C MET A 239 6.54 1.95 -2.30
N GLY A 240 5.98 2.15 -1.12
CA GLY A 240 6.71 2.52 0.10
C GLY A 240 7.00 4.00 0.26
N ASN A 241 7.77 4.57 -0.65
CA ASN A 241 8.05 6.01 -0.65
C ASN A 241 7.21 6.79 -1.66
N PHE A 242 6.58 6.10 -2.61
CA PHE A 242 5.75 6.71 -3.64
C PHE A 242 4.54 5.83 -3.98
N VAL A 243 3.63 6.38 -4.76
CA VAL A 243 2.44 5.67 -5.26
C VAL A 243 2.53 5.57 -6.78
N LYS A 244 2.39 4.37 -7.32
CA LYS A 244 2.25 4.15 -8.76
C LYS A 244 0.77 4.19 -9.11
N LYS A 245 0.34 5.19 -9.88
CA LYS A 245 -0.98 5.28 -10.50
C LYS A 245 -0.85 4.90 -11.96
N SER A 246 -1.68 3.98 -12.43
CA SER A 246 -1.73 3.57 -13.83
C SER A 246 -3.11 3.85 -14.40
N LEU A 247 -3.16 4.50 -15.56
CA LEU A 247 -4.38 4.82 -16.29
C LEU A 247 -4.42 3.96 -17.56
N SER A 248 -5.50 3.20 -17.75
CA SER A 248 -5.66 2.35 -18.93
C SER A 248 -5.69 3.16 -20.22
N THR A 249 -5.39 2.50 -21.34
CA THR A 249 -5.49 3.09 -22.68
C THR A 249 -6.88 3.64 -22.97
N GLN A 250 -7.93 2.94 -22.53
CA GLN A 250 -9.31 3.40 -22.69
C GLN A 250 -9.54 4.69 -21.90
N LYS A 251 -9.13 4.73 -20.63
CA LYS A 251 -9.29 5.90 -19.76
C LYS A 251 -8.55 7.12 -20.30
N MET A 252 -7.32 6.92 -20.78
CA MET A 252 -6.53 7.96 -21.43
C MET A 252 -7.26 8.53 -22.66
N LYS A 253 -7.77 7.68 -23.56
CA LYS A 253 -8.46 8.12 -24.78
C LYS A 253 -9.77 8.84 -24.52
N GLU A 254 -10.53 8.41 -23.52
CA GLU A 254 -11.87 8.93 -23.24
C GLU A 254 -11.87 10.20 -22.40
N THR A 255 -10.92 10.34 -21.46
CA THR A 255 -10.98 11.38 -20.43
C THR A 255 -9.86 12.41 -20.53
N PHE A 256 -8.69 12.06 -21.05
CA PHE A 256 -7.47 12.82 -20.75
C PHE A 256 -6.65 13.20 -21.98
N ASN A 257 -5.98 14.35 -21.89
CA ASN A 257 -4.94 14.77 -22.83
C ASN A 257 -3.56 14.59 -22.17
N TYR A 258 -2.74 13.71 -22.73
CA TYR A 258 -1.42 13.41 -22.18
C TYR A 258 -0.50 14.64 -22.14
N ASP A 259 -0.54 15.50 -23.16
CA ASP A 259 0.32 16.70 -23.19
C ASP A 259 -0.08 17.69 -22.10
N THR A 260 -1.38 17.84 -21.83
CA THR A 260 -1.87 18.66 -20.71
C THR A 260 -1.42 18.08 -19.37
N ILE A 261 -1.61 16.77 -19.15
CA ILE A 261 -1.16 16.08 -17.94
C ILE A 261 0.36 16.23 -17.75
N ARG A 262 1.14 16.01 -18.81
CA ARG A 262 2.59 16.16 -18.75
C ARG A 262 3.00 17.58 -18.38
N LYS A 263 2.37 18.60 -18.98
CA LYS A 263 2.69 20.00 -18.69
C LYS A 263 2.34 20.41 -17.28
N ILE A 264 1.14 20.06 -16.78
CA ILE A 264 0.76 20.46 -15.42
C ILE A 264 1.73 19.89 -14.39
N TYR A 265 2.10 18.61 -14.47
CA TYR A 265 3.08 18.02 -13.55
C TYR A 265 4.46 18.69 -13.60
N LEU A 266 4.92 19.12 -14.79
CA LEU A 266 6.20 19.81 -14.94
C LEU A 266 6.16 21.24 -14.40
N GLU A 267 5.17 22.01 -14.82
CA GLU A 267 5.08 23.45 -14.55
C GLU A 267 4.69 23.74 -13.10
N THR A 268 3.98 22.83 -12.44
CA THR A 268 3.58 22.98 -11.02
C THR A 268 4.53 22.28 -10.04
N SER A 269 5.57 21.58 -10.52
CA SER A 269 6.46 20.71 -9.70
C SER A 269 7.16 21.38 -8.50
N HIS A 270 7.24 22.71 -8.48
CA HIS A 270 7.87 23.50 -7.43
C HIS A 270 6.89 23.87 -6.30
N ILE A 271 5.59 23.61 -6.47
CA ILE A 271 4.55 24.00 -5.52
C ILE A 271 4.57 23.05 -4.32
N LYS A 272 4.80 23.61 -3.13
CA LYS A 272 4.80 22.86 -1.87
C LYS A 272 3.39 22.32 -1.58
N ASN A 273 3.29 21.14 -0.95
CA ASN A 273 2.03 20.50 -0.55
C ASN A 273 1.15 20.01 -1.73
N LEU A 274 1.62 20.14 -2.98
CA LEU A 274 1.04 19.48 -4.13
C LEU A 274 1.85 18.21 -4.45
N VAL A 275 1.17 17.08 -4.61
CA VAL A 275 1.83 15.80 -4.92
C VAL A 275 2.22 15.78 -6.39
N HIS A 276 3.50 15.49 -6.63
CA HIS A 276 4.08 15.54 -7.98
C HIS A 276 4.64 14.20 -8.43
N CYS A 277 4.90 14.14 -9.74
CA CYS A 277 5.46 12.98 -10.39
C CYS A 277 6.98 12.93 -10.13
N ILE A 278 7.48 11.74 -9.83
CA ILE A 278 8.91 11.45 -9.69
C ILE A 278 9.31 10.30 -10.63
N ASP A 279 10.61 10.10 -10.81
CA ASP A 279 11.18 8.88 -11.40
C ASP A 279 11.37 7.79 -10.32
N LEU A 280 11.95 6.64 -10.70
CA LEU A 280 12.18 5.53 -9.77
C LEU A 280 13.32 5.83 -8.78
N GLU A 281 14.17 6.79 -9.11
CA GLU A 281 15.27 7.27 -8.29
C GLU A 281 14.83 8.38 -7.30
N GLY A 282 13.59 8.86 -7.40
CA GLY A 282 13.01 9.86 -6.51
C GLY A 282 13.16 11.32 -6.98
N ASN A 283 13.68 11.55 -8.19
CA ASN A 283 13.81 12.90 -8.74
C ASN A 283 12.49 13.35 -9.38
N LEU A 284 12.23 14.66 -9.38
CA LEU A 284 11.08 15.23 -10.08
C LEU A 284 11.07 14.79 -11.56
N SER A 285 9.90 14.35 -12.01
CA SER A 285 9.72 13.79 -13.34
C SER A 285 8.31 14.08 -13.86
N TYR A 286 7.89 13.36 -14.89
CA TYR A 286 6.60 13.52 -15.53
C TYR A 286 5.94 12.18 -15.84
N PRO A 287 4.60 12.16 -15.98
CA PRO A 287 3.83 10.99 -16.39
C PRO A 287 4.40 10.29 -17.63
N ILE A 288 4.46 8.96 -17.61
CA ILE A 288 5.04 8.14 -18.68
C ILE A 288 3.91 7.54 -19.52
N LEU A 289 3.79 7.97 -20.78
CA LEU A 289 2.93 7.32 -21.77
C LEU A 289 3.63 6.07 -22.31
N THR A 290 3.00 4.91 -22.18
CA THR A 290 3.53 3.63 -22.65
C THR A 290 3.13 3.37 -24.10
N LYS A 291 3.81 2.39 -24.74
CA LYS A 291 3.58 2.04 -26.16
C LYS A 291 2.16 1.53 -26.45
N ASP A 292 1.51 0.92 -25.45
CA ASP A 292 0.11 0.45 -25.55
C ASP A 292 -0.91 1.59 -25.34
N GLY A 293 -0.45 2.81 -25.09
CA GLY A 293 -1.27 4.00 -24.86
C GLY A 293 -1.81 4.15 -23.43
N SER A 294 -1.40 3.29 -22.49
CA SER A 294 -1.63 3.53 -21.06
C SER A 294 -0.67 4.58 -20.49
N CYS A 295 -0.95 5.10 -19.31
CA CYS A 295 -0.11 6.11 -18.67
C CYS A 295 0.25 5.67 -17.25
N LYS A 296 1.53 5.80 -16.88
CA LYS A 296 2.04 5.55 -15.54
C LYS A 296 2.47 6.86 -14.89
N ILE A 297 2.07 7.06 -13.64
CA ILE A 297 2.39 8.25 -12.85
C ILE A 297 2.92 7.78 -11.50
N PHE A 298 4.12 8.21 -11.12
CA PHE A 298 4.73 7.86 -9.84
C PHE A 298 4.67 9.07 -8.91
N LEU A 299 3.78 9.04 -7.93
CA LEU A 299 3.37 10.17 -7.10
C LEU A 299 4.12 10.18 -5.76
N HIS A 300 4.70 11.33 -5.43
CA HIS A 300 5.36 11.61 -4.15
C HIS A 300 5.01 13.02 -3.64
N PRO A 301 4.84 13.23 -2.32
CA PRO A 301 4.91 12.24 -1.24
C PRO A 301 3.64 11.38 -1.08
N VAL A 302 3.74 10.30 -0.30
CA VAL A 302 2.60 9.46 0.08
C VAL A 302 1.87 10.07 1.29
N GLY A 303 0.54 10.15 1.20
CA GLY A 303 -0.33 10.53 2.30
C GLY A 303 -1.46 9.52 2.55
N TYR A 304 -2.22 9.74 3.61
CA TYR A 304 -3.39 8.94 4.00
C TYR A 304 -4.65 9.79 4.11
N TYR A 305 -5.80 9.14 3.98
CA TYR A 305 -7.08 9.81 4.18
C TYR A 305 -7.26 10.16 5.64
N TYR A 306 -7.57 11.43 5.91
CA TYR A 306 -7.76 11.93 7.26
C TYR A 306 -8.81 13.03 7.26
N TYR A 307 -9.82 12.85 8.11
CA TYR A 307 -10.83 13.86 8.33
C TYR A 307 -10.42 14.75 9.53
N PRO A 308 -10.39 16.08 9.38
CA PRO A 308 -10.03 16.97 10.47
C PRO A 308 -10.99 16.80 11.66
N LYS A 309 -10.46 16.92 12.88
CA LYS A 309 -11.20 16.66 14.13
C LYS A 309 -11.68 17.91 14.86
N ASN A 310 -11.13 19.06 14.52
CA ASN A 310 -11.47 20.35 15.12
C ASN A 310 -11.31 21.47 14.09
N GLU A 311 -11.86 22.65 14.39
CA GLU A 311 -11.80 23.81 13.50
C GLU A 311 -10.36 24.25 13.18
N LEU A 312 -9.39 24.00 14.08
CA LEU A 312 -7.98 24.33 13.86
C LEU A 312 -7.34 23.45 12.79
N GLU A 313 -7.64 22.14 12.80
CA GLU A 313 -7.21 21.24 11.73
C GLU A 313 -7.87 21.63 10.39
N VAL A 314 -9.15 22.03 10.41
CA VAL A 314 -9.82 22.56 9.21
C VAL A 314 -9.14 23.84 8.73
N LYS A 315 -8.86 24.79 9.62
CA LYS A 315 -8.16 26.05 9.30
C LYS A 315 -6.79 25.78 8.65
N SER A 316 -6.00 24.88 9.24
CA SER A 316 -4.70 24.46 8.70
C SER A 316 -4.81 23.83 7.31
N MET A 317 -5.78 22.94 7.12
CA MET A 317 -6.05 22.28 5.85
C MET A 317 -6.45 23.29 4.77
N ILE A 318 -7.43 24.14 5.05
CA ILE A 318 -7.95 25.13 4.10
C ILE A 318 -6.87 26.16 3.73
N LYS A 319 -6.05 26.59 4.70
CA LYS A 319 -4.90 27.45 4.43
C LYS A 319 -3.91 26.80 3.46
N THR A 320 -3.62 25.50 3.66
CA THR A 320 -2.72 24.75 2.78
C THR A 320 -3.31 24.65 1.37
N ILE A 321 -4.59 24.32 1.24
CA ILE A 321 -5.27 24.21 -0.05
C ILE A 321 -5.23 25.54 -0.80
N LEU A 322 -5.59 26.64 -0.14
CA LEU A 322 -5.59 27.97 -0.76
C LEU A 322 -4.18 28.44 -1.15
N GLN A 323 -3.15 28.08 -0.38
CA GLN A 323 -1.75 28.37 -0.74
C GLN A 323 -1.34 27.62 -2.01
N VAL A 324 -1.67 26.33 -2.13
CA VAL A 324 -1.43 25.55 -3.36
C VAL A 324 -2.18 26.15 -4.55
N LEU A 325 -3.46 26.47 -4.39
CA LEU A 325 -4.27 27.05 -5.47
C LEU A 325 -3.73 28.41 -5.91
N LYS A 326 -3.33 29.27 -4.97
CA LYS A 326 -2.67 30.55 -5.29
C LYS A 326 -1.46 30.32 -6.19
N ASP A 327 -0.57 29.41 -5.79
CA ASP A 327 0.67 29.18 -6.51
C ASP A 327 0.40 28.53 -7.88
N MET A 328 -0.58 27.62 -7.97
CA MET A 328 -1.02 27.03 -9.25
C MET A 328 -1.59 28.10 -10.19
N HIS A 329 -2.46 28.98 -9.68
CA HIS A 329 -3.10 30.04 -10.45
C HIS A 329 -2.08 31.05 -10.98
N GLN A 330 -1.02 31.33 -10.21
CA GLN A 330 0.09 32.20 -10.63
C GLN A 330 0.87 31.65 -11.82
N VAL A 331 0.99 30.32 -11.93
CA VAL A 331 1.60 29.65 -13.08
C VAL A 331 0.57 29.22 -14.14
N ASN A 332 -0.61 29.85 -14.14
CA ASN A 332 -1.67 29.68 -15.14
C ASN A 332 -2.29 28.27 -15.18
N TRP A 333 -2.38 27.56 -14.05
CA TRP A 333 -3.06 26.28 -13.92
C TRP A 333 -4.23 26.32 -12.94
N THR A 334 -5.29 25.58 -13.23
CA THR A 334 -6.39 25.27 -12.30
C THR A 334 -6.39 23.78 -11.98
N HIS A 335 -6.82 23.40 -10.77
CA HIS A 335 -6.87 22.00 -10.34
C HIS A 335 -8.13 21.29 -10.83
N ARG A 336 -9.29 21.96 -10.76
CA ARG A 336 -10.61 21.50 -11.22
C ARG A 336 -11.22 20.29 -10.52
N ASP A 337 -10.60 19.75 -9.48
CA ASP A 337 -11.11 18.57 -8.77
C ASP A 337 -10.76 18.60 -7.27
N ILE A 338 -11.16 19.69 -6.59
CA ILE A 338 -10.92 19.83 -5.15
C ILE A 338 -12.11 19.23 -4.39
N TYR A 339 -11.88 18.07 -3.77
CA TYR A 339 -12.85 17.40 -2.89
C TYR A 339 -12.13 16.47 -1.91
N TRP A 340 -12.84 15.93 -0.92
CA TRP A 340 -12.25 15.11 0.15
C TRP A 340 -11.42 13.91 -0.32
N GLY A 341 -11.75 13.32 -1.48
CA GLY A 341 -10.97 12.21 -2.03
C GLY A 341 -9.59 12.60 -2.56
N ASN A 342 -9.34 13.89 -2.76
CA ASN A 342 -8.09 14.45 -3.26
C ASN A 342 -7.29 15.24 -2.21
N ILE A 343 -7.72 15.19 -0.94
CA ILE A 343 -7.01 15.78 0.19
C ILE A 343 -6.45 14.66 1.07
N LEU A 344 -5.13 14.63 1.24
CA LEU A 344 -4.44 13.67 2.08
C LEU A 344 -3.71 14.36 3.24
N ARG A 345 -3.33 13.57 4.24
CA ARG A 345 -2.47 14.02 5.34
C ARG A 345 -1.20 13.16 5.42
N GLN A 346 -0.09 13.76 5.84
CA GLN A 346 1.16 13.06 6.11
C GLN A 346 1.35 12.83 7.62
N ASP A 347 2.27 11.91 7.97
CA ASP A 347 2.58 11.60 9.38
C ASP A 347 3.17 12.79 10.15
N ASN A 348 3.83 13.74 9.46
CA ASN A 348 4.32 14.99 10.05
C ASN A 348 3.20 16.02 10.29
N GLY A 349 1.97 15.72 9.90
CA GLY A 349 0.80 16.59 10.08
C GLY A 349 0.46 17.47 8.87
N ASP A 350 1.32 17.53 7.85
CA ASP A 350 1.10 18.34 6.64
C ASP A 350 -0.07 17.81 5.81
N TRP A 351 -0.77 18.74 5.15
CA TRP A 351 -1.82 18.44 4.19
C TRP A 351 -1.27 18.39 2.77
N LEU A 352 -1.85 17.53 1.95
CA LEU A 352 -1.46 17.32 0.56
C LEU A 352 -2.67 17.38 -0.35
N ILE A 353 -2.44 17.91 -1.55
CA ILE A 353 -3.40 17.87 -2.66
C ILE A 353 -2.88 16.89 -3.71
N ILE A 354 -3.77 16.06 -4.27
CA ILE A 354 -3.46 15.05 -5.29
C ILE A 354 -4.41 15.16 -6.49
N ASP A 355 -4.13 14.38 -7.54
CA ASP A 355 -4.98 14.18 -8.73
C ASP A 355 -5.04 15.40 -9.67
N LEU A 356 -3.93 15.65 -10.37
CA LEU A 356 -3.80 16.75 -11.33
C LEU A 356 -4.37 16.43 -12.72
N GLU A 357 -4.88 15.22 -12.93
CA GLU A 357 -5.25 14.71 -14.25
C GLU A 357 -6.46 15.42 -14.87
N LEU A 358 -7.31 16.05 -14.04
CA LEU A 358 -8.41 16.92 -14.49
C LEU A 358 -8.01 18.40 -14.58
N GLY A 359 -6.80 18.74 -14.15
CA GLY A 359 -6.30 20.10 -14.18
C GLY A 359 -6.13 20.62 -15.61
N GLY A 360 -6.21 21.94 -15.75
CA GLY A 360 -6.06 22.60 -17.05
C GLY A 360 -5.74 24.09 -16.91
N PRO A 361 -5.34 24.75 -18.00
CA PRO A 361 -4.98 26.16 -17.96
C PRO A 361 -6.12 27.05 -17.46
N VAL A 362 -5.78 28.16 -16.80
CA VAL A 362 -6.79 29.18 -16.46
C VAL A 362 -7.41 29.71 -17.76
N ASN A 363 -8.73 29.93 -17.76
CA ASN A 363 -9.52 30.39 -18.88
C ASN A 363 -9.62 29.42 -20.08
N GLU A 364 -9.19 28.16 -19.93
CA GLU A 364 -9.44 27.15 -20.96
C GLU A 364 -10.95 26.94 -21.18
N ILE A 365 -11.36 26.81 -22.44
CA ILE A 365 -12.75 26.53 -22.79
C ILE A 365 -13.10 25.10 -22.42
N LEU A 366 -14.07 24.96 -21.52
CA LEU A 366 -14.57 23.68 -21.04
C LEU A 366 -15.17 22.83 -22.16
N GLN A 367 -14.69 21.60 -22.28
CA GLN A 367 -15.24 20.58 -23.19
C GLN A 367 -16.21 19.62 -22.50
N PHE A 368 -16.18 19.58 -21.16
CA PHE A 368 -17.04 18.77 -20.32
C PHE A 368 -17.39 19.54 -19.04
N SER A 369 -18.32 19.01 -18.25
CA SER A 369 -18.68 19.56 -16.95
C SER A 369 -18.72 18.46 -15.89
N LEU A 370 -18.25 18.78 -14.68
CA LEU A 370 -18.42 17.97 -13.48
C LEU A 370 -19.62 18.51 -12.69
N TRP A 371 -20.82 18.22 -13.19
CA TRP A 371 -22.11 18.81 -12.81
C TRP A 371 -22.40 18.91 -11.30
N ASN A 372 -21.83 18.03 -10.48
CA ASN A 372 -22.12 17.98 -9.04
C ASN A 372 -21.07 18.70 -8.15
N ARG A 373 -19.91 19.06 -8.72
CA ARG A 373 -18.77 19.63 -7.98
C ARG A 373 -18.44 21.06 -8.39
N TRP A 374 -18.62 21.38 -9.65
CA TRP A 374 -18.36 22.72 -10.17
C TRP A 374 -19.52 23.67 -9.90
N PRO A 375 -19.27 24.99 -9.82
CA PRO A 375 -20.34 25.97 -9.72
C PRO A 375 -21.18 25.99 -11.01
N GLU A 376 -22.45 26.39 -10.92
CA GLU A 376 -23.37 26.46 -12.07
C GLU A 376 -22.86 27.36 -13.22
N GLN A 377 -21.99 28.32 -12.88
CA GLN A 377 -21.32 29.23 -13.81
C GLN A 377 -20.25 28.51 -14.69
N ALA A 378 -19.78 27.33 -14.29
CA ALA A 378 -18.80 26.53 -15.03
C ALA A 378 -19.49 25.66 -16.09
N VAL A 379 -19.91 26.30 -17.18
CA VAL A 379 -20.68 25.67 -18.26
C VAL A 379 -19.78 25.26 -19.42
N ILE A 380 -20.11 24.15 -20.09
CA ILE A 380 -19.45 23.70 -21.32
C ILE A 380 -19.46 24.83 -22.37
N GLY A 381 -18.34 25.03 -23.07
CA GLY A 381 -18.16 26.10 -24.05
C GLY A 381 -17.83 27.46 -23.45
N LYS A 382 -17.65 27.57 -22.13
CA LYS A 382 -17.17 28.78 -21.45
C LYS A 382 -15.79 28.56 -20.81
N PRO A 383 -15.03 29.64 -20.54
CA PRO A 383 -13.77 29.56 -19.82
C PRO A 383 -13.95 28.99 -18.40
N TYR A 384 -13.02 28.15 -17.96
CA TYR A 384 -12.89 27.77 -16.54
C TYR A 384 -12.07 28.82 -15.79
N PHE A 385 -12.67 29.53 -14.84
CA PHE A 385 -11.99 30.55 -14.06
C PHE A 385 -11.36 29.98 -12.79
N ALA A 386 -10.25 30.58 -12.35
CA ALA A 386 -9.52 30.15 -11.15
C ALA A 386 -10.38 30.21 -9.87
N CYS A 387 -11.34 31.14 -9.79
CA CYS A 387 -12.28 31.22 -8.68
C CYS A 387 -13.17 29.98 -8.53
N TYR A 388 -13.32 29.15 -9.56
CA TYR A 388 -14.06 27.90 -9.48
C TYR A 388 -13.33 26.82 -8.66
N ASP A 389 -11.99 26.85 -8.58
CA ASP A 389 -11.26 26.03 -7.60
C ASP A 389 -11.55 26.49 -6.17
N ILE A 390 -11.64 27.80 -5.95
CA ILE A 390 -11.92 28.41 -4.65
C ILE A 390 -13.36 28.07 -4.19
N TYR A 391 -14.32 28.08 -5.10
CA TYR A 391 -15.68 27.61 -4.84
C TYR A 391 -15.69 26.15 -4.33
N GLN A 392 -14.89 25.28 -4.94
CA GLN A 392 -14.79 23.88 -4.50
C GLN A 392 -14.21 23.75 -3.08
N VAL A 393 -13.31 24.66 -2.67
CA VAL A 393 -12.86 24.75 -1.26
C VAL A 393 -14.03 25.08 -0.33
N GLY A 394 -14.90 26.02 -0.74
CA GLY A 394 -16.14 26.32 -0.01
C GLY A 394 -17.08 25.12 0.10
N ARG A 395 -17.20 24.32 -0.96
CA ARG A 395 -17.98 23.06 -0.97
C ARG A 395 -17.39 22.03 -0.02
N LEU A 396 -16.07 21.85 -0.04
CA LEU A 396 -15.36 20.96 0.88
C LEU A 396 -15.64 21.31 2.36
N MET A 397 -15.68 22.62 2.67
CA MET A 397 -16.05 23.12 4.00
C MET A 397 -17.54 22.94 4.32
N ASP A 398 -18.44 23.03 3.34
CA ASP A 398 -19.89 22.84 3.55
C ASP A 398 -20.26 21.39 3.85
N GLU A 399 -19.53 20.43 3.25
CA GLU A 399 -19.68 18.99 3.48
C GLU A 399 -19.33 18.55 4.91
N LEU A 400 -18.62 19.38 5.68
CA LEU A 400 -18.32 19.13 7.10
C LEU A 400 -19.57 19.10 8.00
N LYS A 401 -20.70 19.68 7.55
CA LYS A 401 -21.94 19.77 8.33
C LYS A 401 -22.70 18.44 8.47
N GLY A 402 -22.32 17.40 7.71
CA GLY A 402 -23.02 16.11 7.67
C GLY A 402 -22.33 14.96 8.39
N THR A 403 -21.16 15.17 9.01
CA THR A 403 -20.45 14.11 9.73
C THR A 403 -20.79 14.15 11.22
N ASP A 404 -21.85 13.43 11.60
CA ASP A 404 -22.39 13.29 12.97
C ASP A 404 -21.38 12.81 14.04
N GLN A 405 -20.13 12.50 13.68
CA GLN A 405 -19.16 11.87 14.59
C GLN A 405 -18.10 12.81 15.19
N CYS A 406 -17.89 14.02 14.67
CA CYS A 406 -16.72 14.81 15.09
C CYS A 406 -17.01 16.25 15.57
N PHE A 407 -18.18 16.82 15.26
CA PHE A 407 -18.44 18.23 15.52
C PHE A 407 -19.89 18.44 15.96
N ASN A 408 -20.11 18.67 17.26
CA ASN A 408 -21.40 19.13 17.78
C ASN A 408 -21.65 20.59 17.35
N ASN A 409 -21.87 20.86 16.06
CA ASN A 409 -22.39 22.11 15.49
C ASN A 409 -21.74 23.46 15.91
N ASN A 410 -20.57 23.46 16.55
CA ASN A 410 -19.95 24.67 17.11
C ASN A 410 -18.82 25.22 16.22
N TYR A 411 -19.06 25.40 14.93
CA TYR A 411 -18.15 26.21 14.12
C TYR A 411 -18.32 27.69 14.48
N SER A 412 -17.21 28.43 14.50
CA SER A 412 -17.24 29.87 14.76
C SER A 412 -18.07 30.62 13.70
N ASN A 413 -18.57 31.80 14.06
CA ASN A 413 -19.25 32.67 13.09
C ASN A 413 -18.30 33.07 11.95
N SER A 414 -17.01 33.28 12.25
CA SER A 414 -15.98 33.60 11.26
C SER A 414 -15.72 32.43 10.30
N PHE A 415 -15.79 31.17 10.76
CA PHE A 415 -15.79 30.00 9.88
C PHE A 415 -16.98 30.03 8.90
N ILE A 416 -18.18 30.28 9.40
CA ILE A 416 -19.40 30.27 8.56
C ILE A 416 -19.34 31.40 7.52
N GLN A 417 -18.91 32.59 7.93
CA GLN A 417 -18.72 33.73 7.03
C GLN A 417 -17.66 33.42 5.97
N PHE A 418 -16.51 32.88 6.35
CA PHE A 418 -15.46 32.53 5.41
C PHE A 418 -15.91 31.46 4.40
N LYS A 419 -16.57 30.40 4.88
CA LYS A 419 -17.14 29.37 4.01
C LYS A 419 -18.11 29.96 2.98
N ASN A 420 -19.03 30.83 3.42
CA ASN A 420 -19.99 31.46 2.52
C ASN A 420 -19.29 32.36 1.50
N LEU A 421 -18.27 33.11 1.91
CA LEU A 421 -17.42 33.89 0.99
C LEU A 421 -16.82 33.00 -0.11
N LEU A 422 -16.26 31.84 0.25
CA LEU A 422 -15.71 30.90 -0.74
C LEU A 422 -16.79 30.35 -1.68
N LEU A 423 -17.98 30.02 -1.17
CA LEU A 423 -19.12 29.57 -2.00
C LEU A 423 -19.65 30.65 -2.94
N GLU A 424 -19.45 31.93 -2.62
CA GLU A 424 -19.84 33.05 -3.47
C GLU A 424 -18.75 33.48 -4.47
N SER A 425 -17.52 32.95 -4.33
CA SER A 425 -16.40 33.27 -5.22
C SER A 425 -16.69 33.04 -6.71
N ALA A 426 -17.54 32.06 -7.05
CA ALA A 426 -17.95 31.79 -8.42
C ALA A 426 -18.78 32.92 -9.08
N LYS A 427 -19.26 33.90 -8.29
CA LYS A 427 -19.97 35.08 -8.78
C LYS A 427 -19.03 36.23 -9.17
N ASP A 428 -17.76 36.17 -8.75
CA ASP A 428 -16.74 37.18 -9.04
C ASP A 428 -15.50 36.53 -9.66
N ASN A 429 -15.33 36.69 -10.98
CA ASN A 429 -14.20 36.12 -11.70
C ASN A 429 -12.84 36.72 -11.27
N ASN A 430 -12.83 37.83 -10.54
CA ASN A 430 -11.60 38.45 -10.02
C ASN A 430 -11.24 37.96 -8.62
N PHE A 431 -12.07 37.13 -7.98
CA PHE A 431 -11.77 36.61 -6.64
C PHE A 431 -10.62 35.59 -6.71
N THR A 432 -9.52 35.88 -6.01
CA THR A 432 -8.30 35.05 -6.05
C THR A 432 -8.05 34.33 -4.73
N ALA A 433 -7.27 33.24 -4.77
CA ALA A 433 -6.88 32.52 -3.57
C ALA A 433 -6.05 33.39 -2.61
N GLU A 434 -5.26 34.34 -3.14
CA GLU A 434 -4.55 35.36 -2.35
C GLU A 434 -5.52 36.25 -1.55
N MET A 435 -6.65 36.64 -2.14
CA MET A 435 -7.69 37.40 -1.43
C MET A 435 -8.32 36.56 -0.32
N ALA A 436 -8.62 35.29 -0.60
CA ALA A 436 -9.15 34.36 0.40
C ALA A 436 -8.17 34.14 1.57
N LEU A 437 -6.86 34.01 1.30
CA LEU A 437 -5.81 33.82 2.31
C LEU A 437 -5.68 35.00 3.30
N ARG A 438 -6.15 36.20 2.92
CA ARG A 438 -6.12 37.40 3.78
C ARG A 438 -7.33 37.53 4.70
N HIS A 439 -8.29 36.61 4.62
CA HIS A 439 -9.49 36.65 5.45
C HIS A 439 -9.16 36.45 6.93
N GLU A 440 -9.88 37.15 7.81
CA GLU A 440 -9.60 37.20 9.26
C GLU A 440 -9.59 35.81 9.90
N TRP A 441 -10.52 34.93 9.53
CA TRP A 441 -10.59 33.54 10.02
C TRP A 441 -9.27 32.77 9.87
N LEU A 442 -8.50 33.00 8.79
CA LEU A 442 -7.20 32.36 8.57
C LEU A 442 -6.03 33.04 9.30
N SER A 443 -6.23 34.30 9.72
CA SER A 443 -5.25 35.14 10.41
C SER A 443 -5.37 35.13 11.93
N GLU A 444 -6.53 34.76 12.46
CA GLU A 444 -6.75 34.50 13.89
C GLU A 444 -5.81 33.39 14.36
N MET A 445 -4.64 33.79 14.87
CA MET A 445 -3.84 32.96 15.77
C MET A 445 -4.68 32.80 17.04
N ASN A 446 -4.93 31.57 17.45
CA ASN A 446 -5.52 31.33 18.76
C ASN A 446 -4.62 31.98 19.82
N GLU A 447 -5.20 32.88 20.62
CA GLU A 447 -4.71 33.14 21.98
C GLU A 447 -4.83 31.89 22.84
#